data_AF-A0A1M3CW57-F1
#
_entry.id   AF-A0A1M3CW57-F1
#
_cell.length_a   1.000
_cell.length_b   1.000
_cell.length_c   1.000
_cell.angle_alpha   90.00
_cell.angle_beta   90.00
_cell.angle_gamma   90.00
#
_symmetry.space_group_name_H-M   'P 1'
#
loop_
_entity.id
_entity.type
_entity.pdbx_description
1 polymer ?
#
loop_
_entity_poly.entity_id
_entity_poly.type
_entity_poly.pdbx_seq_one_letter_code
_entity_poly.pdbx_strand_id
1 'polypeptide(L)'
;MIAILFSILASIFLIFKPLPHENLPGTSAIGGIIIFVALILFFLFFFTLTHTFSPLQKVEQNSTPRLMGLLKKDKHLLGSYCWMAFFLILSLLMVFDAIYLNTFQKNYLLAGWLISTGITLDIYHNMLKRLMAYLNPFDNVQLFSQMAKDSIQNDQELDLFEAIDSLAEIAVKAEQRLGTSVCNHALQEMQLIIKNFLSSSKSIGHIEADIHSQALGIKDRISYTLFYVFDRISLIYDGALSQRLEQVISTVITVLGKISIHCAKFDLTLVSYPIHFLTQDAKAAMNKGMHEIGVKTSITLLEVSKTIVEEVDCTYADLKDPFFSITNGLEEIAQATFLRDKSINLKILTQPFRDLKELFINPKVAHHQDTQVIIQNIERVLNEYDSLELVMKTIPPIPEVPEEKKS
;
A
#
# COMPACT_ATOMS: atom_id res chain seq x y z
N MET A 1 19.78 -18.23 11.84
CA MET A 1 19.67 -19.49 12.60
C MET A 1 20.73 -20.52 12.23
N ILE A 2 21.45 -20.35 11.11
CA ILE A 2 22.48 -21.30 10.69
C ILE A 2 23.73 -21.16 11.59
N ALA A 3 24.10 -19.94 11.98
CA ALA A 3 25.29 -19.70 12.79
C ALA A 3 25.17 -20.28 14.22
N ILE A 4 24.01 -20.11 14.87
CA ILE A 4 23.74 -20.71 16.18
C ILE A 4 23.86 -22.24 16.13
N LEU A 5 23.32 -22.87 15.08
CA LEU A 5 23.32 -24.33 14.94
C LEU A 5 24.75 -24.88 14.79
N PHE A 6 25.59 -24.24 13.97
CA PHE A 6 27.01 -24.59 13.88
C PHE A 6 27.76 -24.34 15.19
N SER A 7 27.48 -23.23 15.89
CA SER A 7 28.10 -22.94 17.18
C SER A 7 27.72 -23.92 18.28
N ILE A 8 26.47 -24.41 18.30
CA ILE A 8 26.02 -25.44 19.25
C ILE A 8 26.74 -26.76 18.96
N LEU A 9 26.82 -27.18 17.68
CA LEU A 9 27.52 -28.41 17.29
C LEU A 9 29.02 -28.35 17.64
N ALA A 10 29.67 -27.20 17.39
CA ALA A 10 31.07 -26.99 17.74
C ALA A 10 31.29 -27.01 19.27
N SER A 11 30.36 -26.45 20.03
CA SER A 11 30.43 -26.41 21.50
C SER A 11 30.22 -27.79 22.11
N ILE A 12 29.27 -28.58 21.58
CA ILE A 12 29.07 -29.98 21.97
C ILE A 12 30.34 -30.79 21.67
N PHE A 13 30.92 -30.63 20.48
CA PHE A 13 32.16 -31.32 20.13
C PHE A 13 33.31 -31.02 21.11
N LEU A 14 33.47 -29.77 21.52
CA LEU A 14 34.51 -29.35 22.47
C LEU A 14 34.29 -29.88 23.90
N ILE A 15 33.03 -30.06 24.32
CA ILE A 15 32.71 -30.64 25.62
C ILE A 15 33.02 -32.15 25.62
N PHE A 16 32.69 -32.86 24.54
CA PHE A 16 32.91 -34.32 24.44
C PHE A 16 34.34 -34.71 24.04
N LYS A 17 35.07 -33.85 23.33
CA LYS A 17 36.49 -34.00 23.01
C LYS A 17 37.26 -32.74 23.41
N PRO A 18 37.65 -32.61 24.68
CA PRO A 18 38.45 -31.47 25.13
C PRO A 18 39.80 -31.48 24.39
N LEU A 19 40.23 -30.29 23.95
CA LEU A 19 41.51 -30.13 23.26
C LEU A 19 42.67 -30.57 24.17
N PRO A 20 43.60 -31.41 23.70
CA PRO A 20 44.71 -31.90 24.50
C PRO A 20 45.61 -30.73 24.95
N HIS A 21 45.97 -30.71 26.24
CA HIS A 21 46.71 -29.62 26.89
C HIS A 21 48.06 -29.29 26.24
N GLU A 22 48.67 -30.22 25.52
CA GLU A 22 49.98 -30.04 24.87
C GLU A 22 49.93 -29.25 23.55
N ASN A 23 48.76 -29.08 22.94
CA ASN A 23 48.60 -28.42 21.63
C ASN A 23 47.81 -27.10 21.67
N LEU A 24 47.45 -26.62 22.87
CA LEU A 24 46.73 -25.36 23.03
C LEU A 24 47.73 -24.20 23.09
N PRO A 25 47.53 -23.11 22.32
CA PRO A 25 48.20 -21.85 22.59
C PRO A 25 48.04 -21.50 24.07
N GLY A 26 49.06 -20.90 24.70
CA GLY A 26 48.97 -20.50 26.11
C GLY A 26 47.66 -19.78 26.42
N THR A 27 47.15 -19.87 27.65
CA THR A 27 45.85 -19.30 28.05
C THR A 27 45.71 -17.82 27.67
N SER A 28 46.83 -17.08 27.65
CA SER A 28 46.93 -15.71 27.17
C SER A 28 46.63 -15.54 25.67
N ALA A 29 47.07 -16.48 24.84
CA ALA A 29 46.84 -16.48 23.40
C ALA A 29 45.37 -16.78 23.04
N ILE A 30 44.72 -17.72 23.74
CA ILE A 30 43.28 -17.99 23.57
C ILE A 30 42.44 -16.78 24.00
N GLY A 31 42.78 -16.17 25.13
CA GLY A 31 42.15 -14.92 25.58
C GLY A 31 42.34 -13.78 24.57
N GLY A 32 43.53 -13.68 23.97
CA GLY A 32 43.81 -12.74 22.89
C GLY A 32 42.93 -12.95 21.66
N ILE A 33 42.72 -14.19 21.22
CA ILE A 33 41.84 -14.53 20.09
C ILE A 33 40.38 -14.14 20.41
N ILE A 34 39.89 -14.46 21.61
CA ILE A 34 38.52 -14.14 22.04
C ILE A 34 38.29 -12.63 21.98
N ILE A 35 39.19 -11.83 22.56
CA ILE A 35 39.09 -10.36 22.55
C ILE A 35 39.18 -9.84 21.11
N PHE A 36 40.11 -10.36 20.32
CA PHE A 36 40.30 -9.93 18.94
C PHE A 36 39.04 -10.15 18.09
N VAL A 37 38.42 -11.33 18.18
CA VAL A 37 37.16 -11.63 17.46
C VAL A 37 36.02 -10.74 17.95
N ALA A 38 35.88 -10.55 19.28
CA ALA A 38 34.86 -9.68 19.84
C ALA A 38 35.02 -8.23 19.38
N LEU A 39 36.26 -7.72 19.36
CA LEU A 39 36.58 -6.37 18.87
C LEU A 39 36.31 -6.22 17.37
N ILE A 40 36.63 -7.22 16.55
CA ILE A 40 36.31 -7.18 15.11
C ILE A 40 34.80 -7.12 14.90
N LEU A 41 34.03 -7.98 15.56
CA LEU A 41 32.58 -7.99 15.41
C LEU A 41 31.96 -6.67 15.90
N PHE A 42 32.45 -6.14 17.01
CA PHE A 42 32.02 -4.84 17.51
C PHE A 42 32.41 -3.69 16.57
N PHE A 43 33.59 -3.74 15.98
CA PHE A 43 34.04 -2.77 14.98
C PHE A 43 33.17 -2.82 13.71
N LEU A 44 32.88 -4.01 13.18
CA LEU A 44 31.97 -4.20 12.04
C LEU A 44 30.57 -3.67 12.35
N PHE A 45 30.08 -3.89 13.57
CA PHE A 45 28.81 -3.35 14.04
C PHE A 45 28.81 -1.80 14.05
N PHE A 46 29.85 -1.19 14.64
CA PHE A 46 29.97 0.26 14.69
C PHE A 46 30.12 0.88 13.29
N PHE A 47 30.92 0.24 12.44
CA PHE A 47 31.10 0.63 11.04
C PHE A 47 29.78 0.58 10.27
N THR A 48 28.99 -0.49 10.44
CA THR A 48 27.67 -0.62 9.84
C THR A 48 26.73 0.49 10.31
N LEU A 49 26.65 0.76 11.61
CA LEU A 49 25.82 1.83 12.15
C LEU A 49 26.17 3.18 11.52
N THR A 50 27.44 3.57 11.59
CA THR A 50 27.92 4.86 11.07
C THR A 50 27.68 5.00 9.56
N HIS A 51 27.88 3.93 8.78
CA HIS A 51 27.65 3.97 7.34
C HIS A 51 26.20 3.79 6.91
N THR A 52 25.30 3.31 7.78
CA THR A 52 23.87 3.18 7.44
C THR A 52 23.13 4.52 7.57
N PHE A 53 23.61 5.45 8.40
CA PHE A 53 22.94 6.76 8.57
C PHE A 53 22.90 7.60 7.28
N SER A 54 23.96 7.59 6.49
CA SER A 54 24.02 8.35 5.22
C SER A 54 22.99 7.87 4.17
N PRO A 55 22.93 6.58 3.80
CA PRO A 55 21.91 6.10 2.88
C PRO A 55 20.50 6.22 3.47
N LEU A 56 20.33 6.05 4.78
CA LEU A 56 19.04 6.22 5.43
C LEU A 56 18.53 7.67 5.35
N GLN A 57 19.40 8.65 5.59
CA GLN A 57 19.04 10.07 5.44
C GLN A 57 18.66 10.41 4.00
N LYS A 58 19.36 9.82 3.01
CA LYS A 58 18.95 9.94 1.60
C LYS A 58 17.57 9.33 1.39
N VAL A 59 17.29 8.14 1.92
CA VAL A 59 15.97 7.50 1.77
C VAL A 59 14.88 8.32 2.47
N GLU A 60 15.14 8.92 3.63
CA GLU A 60 14.21 9.83 4.31
C GLU A 60 13.83 11.04 3.45
N GLN A 61 14.84 11.68 2.85
CA GLN A 61 14.63 12.78 1.89
C GLN A 61 13.82 12.30 0.67
N ASN A 62 14.07 11.07 0.23
CA ASN A 62 13.56 10.51 -1.01
C ASN A 62 12.19 9.82 -0.90
N SER A 63 11.78 9.40 0.30
CA SER A 63 10.58 8.59 0.55
C SER A 63 9.64 9.28 1.54
N THR A 64 9.98 9.35 2.82
CA THR A 64 9.19 10.09 3.82
C THR A 64 10.05 10.48 5.03
N PRO A 65 9.89 11.71 5.58
CA PRO A 65 10.52 12.12 6.84
C PRO A 65 10.15 11.22 8.04
N ARG A 66 9.05 10.47 7.96
CA ARG A 66 8.54 9.66 9.07
C ARG A 66 9.31 8.35 9.27
N LEU A 67 10.12 7.95 8.28
CA LEU A 67 10.94 6.73 8.33
C LEU A 67 11.91 6.71 9.53
N MET A 68 12.53 7.87 9.83
CA MET A 68 13.47 7.97 10.94
C MET A 68 12.77 7.84 12.31
N GLY A 69 11.52 8.31 12.41
CA GLY A 69 10.69 8.13 13.59
C GLY A 69 10.39 6.66 13.87
N LEU A 70 10.06 5.89 12.83
CA LEU A 70 9.84 4.45 12.92
C LEU A 70 11.11 3.70 13.32
N LEU A 71 12.25 4.02 12.71
CA LEU A 71 13.52 3.39 13.05
C LEU A 71 13.87 3.59 14.54
N LYS A 72 13.65 4.79 15.08
CA LYS A 72 13.89 5.09 16.49
C LYS A 72 12.97 4.32 17.44
N LYS A 73 11.73 4.03 17.02
CA LYS A 73 10.76 3.27 17.81
C LYS A 73 10.92 1.75 17.69
N ASP A 74 11.88 1.28 16.87
CA ASP A 74 12.09 -0.13 16.60
C ASP A 74 12.76 -0.88 17.78
N LYS A 75 11.92 -1.58 18.55
CA LYS A 75 12.35 -2.34 19.73
C LYS A 75 13.34 -3.46 19.43
N HIS A 76 13.25 -4.14 18.28
CA HIS A 76 14.20 -5.24 18.02
C HIS A 76 15.56 -4.72 17.53
N LEU A 77 15.61 -3.57 16.85
CA LEU A 77 16.90 -2.93 16.56
C LEU A 77 17.56 -2.48 17.86
N LEU A 78 16.80 -1.84 18.77
CA LEU A 78 17.29 -1.49 20.09
C LEU A 78 17.82 -2.73 20.85
N GLY A 79 17.06 -3.82 20.85
CA GLY A 79 17.49 -5.09 21.44
C GLY A 79 18.77 -5.65 20.82
N SER A 80 18.92 -5.54 19.50
CA SER A 80 20.14 -5.95 18.78
C SER A 80 21.35 -5.10 19.19
N TYR A 81 21.17 -3.78 19.34
CA TYR A 81 22.22 -2.87 19.80
C TYR A 81 22.67 -3.20 21.23
N CYS A 82 21.71 -3.41 22.13
CA CYS A 82 21.99 -3.81 23.51
C CYS A 82 22.74 -5.15 23.56
N TRP A 83 22.35 -6.13 22.74
CA TRP A 83 23.05 -7.43 22.67
C TRP A 83 24.49 -7.30 22.20
N MET A 84 24.77 -6.47 21.18
CA MET A 84 26.14 -6.26 20.67
C MET A 84 27.07 -5.67 21.71
N ALA A 85 26.59 -4.69 22.48
CA ALA A 85 27.35 -4.12 23.60
C ALA A 85 27.55 -5.16 24.71
N PHE A 86 26.50 -5.92 25.05
CA PHE A 86 26.57 -6.99 26.05
C PHE A 86 27.56 -8.08 25.66
N PHE A 87 27.61 -8.49 24.39
CA PHE A 87 28.53 -9.53 23.90
C PHE A 87 30.00 -9.12 24.06
N LEU A 88 30.33 -7.85 23.83
CA LEU A 88 31.67 -7.33 24.05
C LEU A 88 32.06 -7.41 25.54
N ILE A 89 31.17 -6.96 26.43
CA ILE A 89 31.38 -7.01 27.88
C ILE A 89 31.51 -8.47 28.35
N LEU A 90 30.64 -9.35 27.87
CA LEU A 90 30.67 -10.79 28.17
C LEU A 90 32.00 -11.42 27.75
N SER A 91 32.51 -11.07 26.56
CA SER A 91 33.79 -11.57 26.06
C SER A 91 34.96 -11.10 26.93
N LEU A 92 34.95 -9.85 27.40
CA LEU A 92 35.95 -9.31 28.33
C LEU A 92 35.89 -10.02 29.69
N LEU A 93 34.69 -10.24 30.24
CA LEU A 93 34.49 -10.94 31.50
C LEU A 93 34.98 -12.39 31.43
N MET A 94 34.71 -13.10 30.33
CA MET A 94 35.18 -14.48 30.15
C MET A 94 36.71 -14.58 30.07
N VAL A 95 37.38 -13.61 29.42
CA VAL A 95 38.85 -13.58 29.39
C VAL A 95 39.44 -13.20 30.76
N PHE A 96 38.79 -12.28 31.48
CA PHE A 96 39.19 -11.93 32.84
C PHE A 96 39.08 -13.13 33.79
N ASP A 97 37.98 -13.89 33.73
CA ASP A 97 37.81 -15.12 34.52
C ASP A 97 38.85 -16.18 34.13
N ALA A 98 39.08 -16.39 32.84
CA ALA A 98 40.03 -17.40 32.35
C ALA A 98 41.50 -17.14 32.71
N ILE A 99 41.87 -15.87 32.97
CA ILE A 99 43.26 -15.46 33.27
C ILE A 99 43.47 -15.23 34.77
N TYR A 100 42.57 -14.52 35.44
CA TYR A 100 42.80 -14.02 36.80
C TYR A 100 42.02 -14.77 37.88
N LEU A 101 40.74 -15.05 37.66
CA LEU A 101 39.86 -15.61 38.70
C LEU A 101 39.86 -17.15 38.72
N ASN A 102 39.97 -17.78 37.54
CA ASN A 102 39.83 -19.22 37.32
C ASN A 102 38.58 -19.83 38.01
N THR A 103 37.47 -19.10 38.04
CA THR A 103 36.25 -19.56 38.73
C THR A 103 35.59 -20.71 37.97
N PHE A 104 35.57 -20.64 36.64
CA PHE A 104 34.98 -21.67 35.78
C PHE A 104 36.03 -22.47 35.02
N GLN A 105 35.68 -23.72 34.66
CA GLN A 105 36.57 -24.52 33.80
C GLN A 105 36.64 -23.92 32.39
N LYS A 106 37.86 -23.79 31.88
CA LYS A 106 38.18 -23.13 30.60
C LYS A 106 37.40 -23.70 29.40
N ASN A 107 37.14 -25.01 29.38
CA ASN A 107 36.38 -25.66 28.31
C ASN A 107 34.91 -25.21 28.29
N TYR A 108 34.28 -25.04 29.46
CA TYR A 108 32.90 -24.56 29.56
C TYR A 108 32.80 -23.07 29.21
N LEU A 109 33.80 -22.26 29.60
CA LEU A 109 33.88 -20.85 29.18
C LEU A 109 33.98 -20.73 27.66
N LEU A 110 34.87 -21.51 27.03
CA LEU A 110 35.06 -21.47 25.58
C LEU A 110 33.84 -21.98 24.81
N ALA A 111 33.18 -23.03 25.30
CA ALA A 111 31.91 -23.51 24.75
C ALA A 111 30.80 -22.45 24.87
N GLY A 112 30.64 -21.82 26.05
CA GLY A 112 29.67 -20.75 26.24
C GLY A 112 29.94 -19.55 25.32
N TRP A 113 31.21 -19.19 25.14
CA TRP A 113 31.61 -18.12 24.24
C TRP A 113 31.32 -18.43 22.77
N LEU A 114 31.53 -19.68 22.31
CA LEU A 114 31.20 -20.09 20.95
C LEU A 114 29.71 -20.03 20.66
N ILE A 115 28.87 -20.48 21.60
CA ILE A 115 27.41 -20.34 21.50
C ILE A 115 27.03 -18.86 21.42
N SER A 116 27.57 -18.03 22.31
CA SER A 116 27.30 -16.59 22.31
C SER A 116 27.73 -15.92 21.00
N THR A 117 28.85 -16.33 20.42
CA THR A 117 29.33 -15.82 19.12
C THR A 117 28.37 -16.20 17.99
N GLY A 118 27.84 -17.43 17.99
CA GLY A 118 26.82 -17.86 17.03
C GLY A 118 25.53 -17.04 17.13
N ILE A 119 25.07 -16.77 18.36
CA ILE A 119 23.91 -15.90 18.62
C ILE A 119 24.17 -14.49 18.09
N THR A 120 25.35 -13.92 18.39
CA THR A 120 25.75 -12.59 17.92
C THR A 120 25.76 -12.50 16.40
N LEU A 121 26.29 -13.50 15.69
CA LEU A 121 26.29 -13.51 14.21
C LEU A 121 24.88 -13.55 13.62
N ASP A 122 23.98 -14.37 14.19
CA ASP A 122 22.59 -14.43 13.73
C ASP A 122 21.83 -13.12 14.03
N ILE A 123 22.05 -12.49 15.20
CA ILE A 123 21.48 -11.18 15.53
C ILE A 123 22.02 -10.11 14.59
N TYR A 124 23.33 -10.11 14.32
CA TYR A 124 23.95 -9.17 13.37
C TYR A 124 23.36 -9.30 11.97
N HIS A 125 23.20 -10.53 11.48
CA HIS A 125 22.59 -10.79 10.18
C HIS A 125 21.14 -10.30 10.11
N ASN A 126 20.33 -10.57 11.13
CA ASN A 126 18.95 -10.11 11.21
C ASN A 126 18.87 -8.57 11.28
N MET A 127 19.77 -7.94 12.03
CA MET A 127 19.89 -6.49 12.09
C MET A 127 20.21 -5.90 10.71
N LEU A 128 21.20 -6.45 9.99
CA LEU A 128 21.52 -6.03 8.62
C LEU A 128 20.33 -6.17 7.68
N LYS A 129 19.65 -7.32 7.70
CA LYS A 129 18.45 -7.56 6.88
C LYS A 129 17.36 -6.51 7.17
N ARG A 130 17.16 -6.18 8.45
CA ARG A 130 16.16 -5.18 8.84
C ARG A 130 16.56 -3.76 8.46
N LEU A 131 17.83 -3.39 8.60
CA LEU A 131 18.35 -2.10 8.14
C LEU A 131 18.19 -1.94 6.61
N MET A 132 18.46 -3.01 5.85
CA MET A 132 18.26 -3.03 4.40
C MET A 132 16.78 -2.84 4.02
N ALA A 133 15.84 -3.37 4.81
CA ALA A 133 14.41 -3.15 4.57
C ALA A 133 14.04 -1.66 4.64
N TYR A 134 14.57 -0.91 5.62
CA TYR A 134 14.33 0.55 5.69
C TYR A 134 14.90 1.34 4.50
N LEU A 135 15.91 0.78 3.80
CA LEU A 135 16.51 1.41 2.62
C LEU A 135 15.72 1.12 1.34
N ASN A 136 14.86 0.11 1.33
CA ASN A 136 14.10 -0.30 0.17
C ASN A 136 12.72 0.39 0.16
N PRO A 137 12.37 1.16 -0.90
CA PRO A 137 11.09 1.84 -0.97
C PRO A 137 9.88 0.90 -0.97
N PHE A 138 10.01 -0.33 -1.48
CA PHE A 138 8.92 -1.31 -1.44
C PHE A 138 8.67 -1.84 -0.03
N ASP A 139 9.73 -2.14 0.71
CA ASP A 139 9.63 -2.61 2.09
C ASP A 139 9.10 -1.48 3.00
N ASN A 140 9.42 -0.21 2.69
CA ASN A 140 8.85 0.95 3.38
C ASN A 140 7.33 1.03 3.21
N VAL A 141 6.82 0.82 1.99
CA VAL A 141 5.37 0.75 1.73
C VAL A 141 4.72 -0.36 2.57
N GLN A 142 5.34 -1.55 2.62
CA GLN A 142 4.82 -2.65 3.44
C GLN A 142 4.84 -2.34 4.94
N LEU A 143 5.87 -1.66 5.42
CA LEU A 143 6.00 -1.29 6.83
C LEU A 143 4.87 -0.34 7.24
N PHE A 144 4.61 0.71 6.46
CA PHE A 144 3.50 1.62 6.73
C PHE A 144 2.13 0.96 6.56
N SER A 145 1.98 0.03 5.61
CA SER A 145 0.75 -0.77 5.48
C SER A 145 0.50 -1.65 6.72
N GLN A 146 1.55 -2.29 7.24
CA GLN A 146 1.45 -3.08 8.47
C GLN A 146 1.15 -2.19 9.68
N MET A 147 1.77 -1.01 9.79
CA MET A 147 1.43 -0.03 10.83
C MET A 147 -0.05 0.35 10.76
N ALA A 148 -0.57 0.69 9.57
CA ALA A 148 -1.99 1.01 9.40
C ALA A 148 -2.91 -0.15 9.82
N LYS A 149 -2.54 -1.39 9.47
CA LYS A 149 -3.29 -2.59 9.87
C LYS A 149 -3.30 -2.79 11.39
N ASP A 150 -2.16 -2.63 12.04
CA ASP A 150 -2.05 -2.74 13.49
C ASP A 150 -2.84 -1.61 14.18
N SER A 151 -2.83 -0.40 13.62
CA SER A 151 -3.61 0.74 14.11
C SER A 151 -5.12 0.52 13.97
N ILE A 152 -5.59 -0.10 12.88
CA ILE A 152 -7.00 -0.49 12.70
C ILE A 152 -7.42 -1.53 13.74
N GLN A 153 -6.55 -2.48 14.08
CA GLN A 153 -6.85 -3.52 15.06
C GLN A 153 -6.86 -3.00 16.50
N ASN A 154 -6.02 -2.02 16.80
CA ASN A 154 -5.87 -1.43 18.14
C ASN A 154 -6.63 -0.11 18.32
N ASP A 155 -7.47 0.26 17.34
CA ASP A 155 -8.29 1.48 17.32
C ASP A 155 -7.52 2.81 17.44
N GLN A 156 -6.31 2.86 16.90
CA GLN A 156 -5.43 4.05 16.94
C GLN A 156 -5.58 4.90 15.68
N GLU A 157 -6.53 5.84 15.68
CA GLU A 157 -6.85 6.66 14.49
C GLU A 157 -5.70 7.57 14.01
N LEU A 158 -5.00 8.21 14.95
CA LEU A 158 -3.89 9.11 14.60
C LEU A 158 -2.78 8.34 13.87
N ASP A 159 -2.40 7.17 14.38
CA ASP A 159 -1.38 6.33 13.76
C ASP A 159 -1.84 5.80 12.38
N LEU A 160 -3.14 5.54 12.20
CA LEU A 160 -3.71 5.18 10.89
C LEU A 160 -3.56 6.32 9.87
N PHE A 161 -3.95 7.56 10.23
CA PHE A 161 -3.78 8.71 9.35
C PHE A 161 -2.30 8.99 9.08
N GLU A 162 -1.44 8.79 10.08
CA GLU A 162 -0.01 8.94 9.89
C GLU A 162 0.57 7.95 8.88
N ALA A 163 0.09 6.71 8.89
CA ALA A 163 0.49 5.68 7.93
C ALA A 163 -0.02 5.99 6.51
N ILE A 164 -1.27 6.44 6.38
CA ILE A 164 -1.86 6.83 5.08
C ILE A 164 -1.09 8.00 4.46
N ASP A 165 -0.78 9.03 5.24
CA ASP A 165 0.06 10.15 4.80
C ASP A 165 1.43 9.70 4.32
N SER A 166 2.07 8.79 5.08
CA SER A 166 3.39 8.28 4.74
C SER A 166 3.38 7.53 3.42
N LEU A 167 2.34 6.74 3.16
CA LEU A 167 2.15 6.08 1.87
C LEU A 167 1.93 7.09 0.74
N ALA A 168 1.16 8.15 0.99
CA ALA A 168 0.92 9.20 0.01
C ALA A 168 2.21 9.96 -0.33
N GLU A 169 2.99 10.33 0.68
CA GLU A 169 4.29 10.97 0.50
C GLU A 169 5.26 10.10 -0.29
N ILE A 170 5.33 8.80 0.02
CA ILE A 170 6.15 7.83 -0.72
C ILE A 170 5.72 7.80 -2.20
N ALA A 171 4.42 7.72 -2.47
CA ALA A 171 3.88 7.70 -3.83
C ALA A 171 4.24 8.98 -4.60
N VAL A 172 3.97 10.15 -4.02
CA VAL A 172 4.24 11.46 -4.64
C VAL A 172 5.72 11.67 -4.93
N LYS A 173 6.61 11.31 -3.99
CA LYS A 173 8.05 11.41 -4.23
C LYS A 173 8.54 10.38 -5.25
N ALA A 174 7.92 9.21 -5.32
CA ALA A 174 8.23 8.22 -6.35
C ALA A 174 7.81 8.72 -7.74
N GLU A 175 6.67 9.39 -7.86
CA GLU A 175 6.22 10.01 -9.12
C GLU A 175 7.24 11.03 -9.63
N GLN A 176 7.69 11.96 -8.78
CA GLN A 176 8.72 12.95 -9.15
C GLN A 176 10.01 12.33 -9.73
N ARG A 177 10.24 11.03 -9.51
CA ARG A 177 11.39 10.27 -10.00
C ARG A 177 11.03 9.28 -11.10
N LEU A 178 9.81 9.33 -11.61
CA LEU A 178 9.23 8.40 -12.59
C LEU A 178 9.22 6.94 -12.10
N GLY A 179 9.18 6.73 -10.78
CA GLY A 179 9.14 5.42 -10.14
C GLY A 179 7.72 4.83 -10.08
N THR A 180 7.12 4.55 -11.24
CA THR A 180 5.71 4.11 -11.34
C THR A 180 5.39 2.87 -10.51
N SER A 181 6.33 1.92 -10.39
CA SER A 181 6.14 0.68 -9.64
C SER A 181 5.93 0.90 -8.14
N VAL A 182 6.68 1.83 -7.52
CA VAL A 182 6.55 2.13 -6.09
C VAL A 182 5.25 2.86 -5.82
N CYS A 183 4.88 3.81 -6.68
CA CYS A 183 3.59 4.51 -6.60
C CYS A 183 2.42 3.53 -6.70
N ASN A 184 2.43 2.63 -7.69
CA ASN A 184 1.41 1.61 -7.86
C ASN A 184 1.30 0.68 -6.65
N HIS A 185 2.43 0.31 -6.03
CA HIS A 185 2.43 -0.51 -4.83
C HIS A 185 1.80 0.23 -3.63
N ALA A 186 2.15 1.50 -3.42
CA ALA A 186 1.56 2.33 -2.37
C ALA A 186 0.05 2.50 -2.54
N LEU A 187 -0.43 2.75 -3.76
CA LEU A 187 -1.86 2.84 -4.08
C LEU A 187 -2.61 1.53 -3.79
N GLN A 188 -2.01 0.38 -4.11
CA GLN A 188 -2.59 -0.93 -3.80
C GLN A 188 -2.67 -1.18 -2.29
N GLU A 189 -1.66 -0.78 -1.52
CA GLU A 189 -1.71 -0.91 -0.06
C GLU A 189 -2.77 0.02 0.56
N MET A 190 -2.96 1.25 0.06
CA MET A 190 -4.06 2.12 0.50
C MET A 190 -5.43 1.47 0.30
N GLN A 191 -5.63 0.78 -0.82
CA GLN A 191 -6.85 0.00 -1.08
C GLN A 191 -7.04 -1.12 -0.05
N LEU A 192 -5.98 -1.82 0.32
CA LEU A 192 -6.01 -2.88 1.34
C LEU A 192 -6.27 -2.32 2.73
N ILE A 193 -5.74 -1.13 3.06
CA ILE A 193 -6.03 -0.42 4.31
C ILE A 193 -7.53 -0.13 4.42
N ILE A 194 -8.16 0.42 3.38
CA ILE A 194 -9.61 0.67 3.38
C ILE A 194 -10.39 -0.63 3.56
N LYS A 195 -10.03 -1.68 2.83
CA LYS A 195 -10.67 -3.00 2.97
C LYS A 195 -10.62 -3.48 4.42
N ASN A 196 -9.44 -3.43 5.04
CA ASN A 196 -9.24 -3.86 6.42
C ASN A 196 -10.02 -2.97 7.39
N PHE A 197 -10.00 -1.65 7.19
CA PHE A 197 -10.72 -0.67 8.01
C PHE A 197 -12.23 -0.90 8.00
N LEU A 198 -12.84 -1.02 6.81
CA LEU A 198 -14.27 -1.29 6.68
C LEU A 198 -14.66 -2.65 7.25
N SER A 199 -13.82 -3.68 7.04
CA SER A 199 -14.08 -5.01 7.61
C SER A 199 -14.01 -5.02 9.14
N SER A 200 -13.03 -4.29 9.72
CA SER A 200 -12.89 -4.12 11.16
C SER A 200 -14.08 -3.37 11.74
N SER A 201 -14.46 -2.26 11.10
CA SER A 201 -15.58 -1.41 11.51
C SER A 201 -16.92 -2.13 11.50
N LYS A 202 -17.11 -3.13 10.63
CA LYS A 202 -18.32 -3.97 10.59
C LYS A 202 -18.38 -5.00 11.71
N SER A 203 -17.20 -5.45 12.17
CA SER A 203 -17.06 -6.54 13.16
C SER A 203 -17.00 -6.03 14.62
N ILE A 204 -16.46 -4.84 14.83
CA ILE A 204 -16.37 -4.20 16.13
C ILE A 204 -17.62 -3.33 16.27
N GLY A 205 -18.67 -3.85 16.92
CA GLY A 205 -19.82 -3.04 17.29
C GLY A 205 -19.32 -1.86 18.12
N HIS A 206 -19.49 -0.63 17.61
CA HIS A 206 -18.89 0.61 18.11
C HIS A 206 -18.75 0.66 19.65
N ILE A 207 -17.57 0.29 20.14
CA ILE A 207 -17.14 0.58 21.50
C ILE A 207 -16.60 2.01 21.43
N GLU A 208 -17.35 2.93 22.04
CA GLU A 208 -16.98 4.29 22.45
C GLU A 208 -15.93 5.00 21.58
N ALA A 209 -16.40 5.95 20.75
CA ALA A 209 -15.54 6.85 19.98
C ALA A 209 -14.40 7.40 20.84
N ASP A 210 -13.16 7.28 20.35
CA ASP A 210 -11.94 7.76 21.01
C ASP A 210 -12.15 9.18 21.54
N ILE A 211 -11.69 9.43 22.78
CA ILE A 211 -11.82 10.69 23.52
C ILE A 211 -11.25 11.85 22.68
N HIS A 212 -10.28 11.56 21.80
CA HIS A 212 -9.71 12.54 20.89
C HIS A 212 -10.55 12.84 19.64
N SER A 213 -11.22 11.84 19.05
CA SER A 213 -12.09 12.04 17.89
C SER A 213 -13.37 12.79 18.26
N GLN A 214 -13.84 12.61 19.49
CA GLN A 214 -14.89 13.45 20.09
C GLN A 214 -14.45 14.90 20.28
N ALA A 215 -13.18 15.13 20.66
CA ALA A 215 -12.61 16.47 20.81
C ALA A 215 -12.46 17.23 19.48
N LEU A 216 -12.32 16.52 18.36
CA LEU A 216 -12.28 17.08 17.00
C LEU A 216 -13.68 17.25 16.36
N GLY A 217 -14.75 16.84 17.03
CA GLY A 217 -16.12 16.97 16.53
C GLY A 217 -16.51 16.00 15.41
N ILE A 218 -15.73 14.92 15.21
CA ILE A 218 -15.98 13.92 14.16
C ILE A 218 -17.14 13.02 14.59
N LYS A 219 -18.33 13.26 14.04
CA LYS A 219 -19.54 12.46 14.32
C LYS A 219 -19.65 11.18 13.48
N ASP A 220 -19.03 11.17 12.30
CA ASP A 220 -19.01 10.03 11.38
C ASP A 220 -17.55 9.68 11.02
N ARG A 221 -17.01 8.74 11.79
CA ARG A 221 -15.63 8.25 11.65
C ARG A 221 -15.38 7.57 10.30
N ILE A 222 -16.38 6.85 9.77
CA ILE A 222 -16.22 6.05 8.56
C ILE A 222 -16.13 6.99 7.36
N SER A 223 -17.09 7.92 7.23
CA SER A 223 -17.09 8.89 6.13
C SER A 223 -15.86 9.78 6.17
N TYR A 224 -15.42 10.22 7.35
CA TYR A 224 -14.20 11.02 7.49
C TYR A 224 -12.94 10.24 7.06
N THR A 225 -12.79 8.99 7.49
CA THR A 225 -11.63 8.17 7.12
C THR A 225 -11.59 7.87 5.62
N LEU A 226 -12.75 7.55 5.02
CA LEU A 226 -12.85 7.34 3.58
C LEU A 226 -12.51 8.61 2.81
N PHE A 227 -13.09 9.75 3.20
CA PHE A 227 -12.78 11.05 2.60
C PHE A 227 -11.28 11.36 2.67
N TYR A 228 -10.65 11.13 3.83
CA TYR A 228 -9.22 11.35 4.02
C TYR A 228 -8.37 10.52 3.05
N VAL A 229 -8.70 9.24 2.87
CA VAL A 229 -7.98 8.39 1.91
C VAL A 229 -8.23 8.84 0.48
N PHE A 230 -9.45 9.24 0.12
CA PHE A 230 -9.76 9.75 -1.22
C PHE A 230 -8.98 11.03 -1.53
N ASP A 231 -8.88 11.97 -0.58
CA ASP A 231 -8.08 13.19 -0.71
C ASP A 231 -6.60 12.86 -0.97
N ARG A 232 -6.05 11.85 -0.26
CA ARG A 232 -4.66 11.40 -0.46
C ARG A 232 -4.45 10.68 -1.80
N ILE A 233 -5.41 9.89 -2.26
CA ILE A 233 -5.37 9.27 -3.59
C ILE A 233 -5.47 10.34 -4.69
N SER A 234 -6.33 11.35 -4.51
CA SER A 234 -6.50 12.46 -5.44
C SER A 234 -5.21 13.29 -5.56
N LEU A 235 -4.50 13.51 -4.45
CA LEU A 235 -3.20 14.18 -4.45
C LEU A 235 -2.14 13.41 -5.28
N ILE A 236 -2.11 12.07 -5.18
CA ILE A 236 -1.26 11.21 -6.01
C ILE A 236 -1.69 11.33 -7.48
N TYR A 237 -2.99 11.26 -7.75
CA TYR A 237 -3.54 11.39 -9.09
C TYR A 237 -3.15 12.71 -9.76
N ASP A 238 -3.27 13.84 -9.07
CA ASP A 238 -2.90 15.16 -9.61
C ASP A 238 -1.41 15.22 -9.97
N GLY A 239 -0.56 14.64 -9.13
CA GLY A 239 0.87 14.44 -9.39
C GLY A 239 1.12 13.64 -10.66
N ALA A 240 0.53 12.45 -10.77
CA ALA A 240 0.61 11.59 -11.95
C ALA A 240 0.06 12.26 -13.21
N LEU A 241 -1.05 13.00 -13.10
CA LEU A 241 -1.70 13.71 -14.20
C LEU A 241 -0.84 14.88 -14.70
N SER A 242 -0.13 15.58 -13.81
CA SER A 242 0.79 16.64 -14.20
C SER A 242 1.99 16.11 -15.00
N GLN A 243 2.45 14.90 -14.66
CA GLN A 243 3.61 14.25 -15.28
C GLN A 243 3.24 13.29 -16.42
N ARG A 244 1.94 13.12 -16.72
CA ARG A 244 1.40 12.19 -17.73
C ARG A 244 1.79 10.73 -17.48
N LEU A 245 1.77 10.30 -16.21
CA LEU A 245 2.04 8.92 -15.82
C LEU A 245 0.78 8.05 -15.98
N GLU A 246 0.45 7.69 -17.23
CA GLU A 246 -0.76 6.92 -17.58
C GLU A 246 -0.91 5.62 -16.77
N GLN A 247 0.18 4.90 -16.52
CA GLN A 247 0.14 3.65 -15.76
C GLN A 247 -0.29 3.86 -14.30
N VAL A 248 0.12 4.98 -13.69
CA VAL A 248 -0.26 5.32 -12.30
C VAL A 248 -1.72 5.73 -12.26
N ILE A 249 -2.15 6.60 -13.18
CA ILE A 249 -3.56 7.01 -13.32
C ILE A 249 -4.46 5.79 -13.54
N SER A 250 -4.04 4.88 -14.42
CA SER A 250 -4.73 3.61 -14.66
C SER A 250 -4.85 2.78 -13.37
N THR A 251 -3.84 2.79 -12.51
CA THR A 251 -3.88 2.11 -11.20
C THR A 251 -4.82 2.80 -10.22
N VAL A 252 -4.86 4.14 -10.20
CA VAL A 252 -5.83 4.93 -9.40
C VAL A 252 -7.26 4.53 -9.74
N ILE A 253 -7.63 4.49 -11.03
CA ILE A 253 -8.98 4.07 -11.47
C ILE A 253 -9.32 2.67 -10.95
N THR A 254 -8.39 1.71 -11.07
CA THR A 254 -8.60 0.35 -10.54
C THR A 254 -8.73 0.33 -9.02
N VAL A 255 -7.93 1.12 -8.30
CA VAL A 255 -7.98 1.21 -6.84
C VAL A 255 -9.31 1.79 -6.37
N LEU A 256 -9.77 2.89 -6.98
CA LEU A 256 -11.07 3.49 -6.67
C LEU A 256 -12.22 2.52 -6.95
N GLY A 257 -12.19 1.80 -8.08
CA GLY A 257 -13.19 0.76 -8.37
C GLY A 257 -13.24 -0.36 -7.32
N LYS A 258 -12.06 -0.85 -6.87
CA LYS A 258 -11.99 -1.83 -5.78
C LYS A 258 -12.50 -1.27 -4.46
N ILE A 259 -12.21 0.00 -4.16
CA ILE A 259 -12.75 0.67 -2.98
C ILE A 259 -14.27 0.76 -3.08
N SER A 260 -14.85 1.11 -4.23
CA SER A 260 -16.31 1.11 -4.43
C SER A 260 -16.95 -0.24 -4.09
N ILE A 261 -16.33 -1.36 -4.49
CA ILE A 261 -16.79 -2.71 -4.14
C ILE A 261 -16.71 -2.95 -2.62
N HIS A 262 -15.63 -2.50 -1.96
CA HIS A 262 -15.49 -2.63 -0.51
C HIS A 262 -16.49 -1.77 0.26
N CYS A 263 -16.76 -0.54 -0.20
CA CYS A 263 -17.83 0.29 0.30
C CYS A 263 -19.17 -0.43 0.14
N ALA A 264 -19.50 -0.96 -1.04
CA ALA A 264 -20.77 -1.66 -1.29
C ALA A 264 -21.01 -2.85 -0.35
N LYS A 265 -19.96 -3.61 -0.02
CA LYS A 265 -20.04 -4.73 0.94
C LYS A 265 -20.21 -4.29 2.39
N PHE A 266 -19.80 -3.06 2.70
CA PHE A 266 -19.96 -2.46 4.01
C PHE A 266 -21.33 -1.79 4.14
N ASP A 267 -21.58 -0.77 3.31
CA ASP A 267 -22.80 0.02 3.19
C ASP A 267 -22.90 0.61 1.76
N LEU A 268 -24.00 0.33 1.08
CA LEU A 268 -24.23 0.78 -0.31
C LEU A 268 -24.30 2.30 -0.45
N THR A 269 -24.69 3.04 0.59
CA THR A 269 -24.73 4.51 0.57
C THR A 269 -23.36 5.16 0.38
N LEU A 270 -22.27 4.43 0.72
CA LEU A 270 -20.90 4.92 0.61
C LEU A 270 -20.30 4.75 -0.79
N VAL A 271 -21.00 4.07 -1.71
CA VAL A 271 -20.48 3.73 -3.04
C VAL A 271 -20.39 4.94 -3.97
N SER A 272 -21.29 5.92 -3.81
CA SER A 272 -21.33 7.10 -4.68
C SER A 272 -20.06 7.96 -4.59
N TYR A 273 -19.40 8.00 -3.42
CA TYR A 273 -18.18 8.79 -3.21
C TYR A 273 -17.00 8.33 -4.09
N PRO A 274 -16.49 7.08 -3.99
CA PRO A 274 -15.37 6.64 -4.82
C PRO A 274 -15.72 6.65 -6.32
N ILE A 275 -16.99 6.46 -6.69
CA ILE A 275 -17.44 6.57 -8.09
C ILE A 275 -17.32 8.00 -8.60
N HIS A 276 -17.69 8.99 -7.80
CA HIS A 276 -17.56 10.40 -8.16
C HIS A 276 -16.11 10.77 -8.47
N PHE A 277 -15.17 10.44 -7.57
CA PHE A 277 -13.73 10.67 -7.79
C PHE A 277 -13.23 9.94 -9.04
N LEU A 278 -13.60 8.67 -9.21
CA LEU A 278 -13.23 7.86 -10.36
C LEU A 278 -13.68 8.47 -11.69
N THR A 279 -14.90 8.99 -11.77
CA THR A 279 -15.42 9.66 -12.98
C THR A 279 -14.74 11.01 -13.21
N GLN A 280 -14.56 11.82 -12.16
CA GLN A 280 -13.90 13.12 -12.24
C GLN A 280 -12.46 12.96 -12.76
N ASP A 281 -11.71 12.02 -12.18
CA ASP A 281 -10.33 11.72 -12.54
C ASP A 281 -10.24 11.17 -13.98
N ALA A 282 -11.19 10.34 -14.41
CA ALA A 282 -11.22 9.89 -15.79
C ALA A 282 -11.38 11.04 -16.79
N LYS A 283 -12.30 11.98 -16.51
CA LYS A 283 -12.52 13.15 -17.37
C LYS A 283 -11.29 14.05 -17.42
N ALA A 284 -10.66 14.31 -16.27
CA ALA A 284 -9.44 15.11 -16.21
C ALA A 284 -8.29 14.47 -17.02
N ALA A 285 -8.15 13.14 -16.99
CA ALA A 285 -7.17 12.41 -17.79
C ALA A 285 -7.49 12.48 -19.29
N MET A 286 -8.77 12.28 -19.67
CA MET A 286 -9.23 12.39 -21.05
C MET A 286 -9.01 13.79 -21.63
N ASN A 287 -9.23 14.84 -20.85
CA ASN A 287 -8.97 16.23 -21.25
C ASN A 287 -7.48 16.49 -21.52
N LYS A 288 -6.57 15.70 -20.95
CA LYS A 288 -5.13 15.73 -21.24
C LYS A 288 -4.69 14.78 -22.37
N GLY A 289 -5.63 14.12 -23.05
CA GLY A 289 -5.36 13.22 -24.18
C GLY A 289 -5.20 11.74 -23.81
N MET A 290 -5.34 11.36 -22.53
CA MET A 290 -5.17 9.98 -22.05
C MET A 290 -6.47 9.19 -22.16
N HIS A 291 -6.88 8.90 -23.39
CA HIS A 291 -8.24 8.43 -23.68
C HIS A 291 -8.51 6.98 -23.30
N GLU A 292 -7.46 6.15 -23.25
CA GLU A 292 -7.56 4.77 -22.76
C GLU A 292 -8.03 4.71 -21.30
N ILE A 293 -7.74 5.75 -20.52
CA ILE A 293 -8.24 5.89 -19.14
C ILE A 293 -9.77 5.99 -19.13
N GLY A 294 -10.39 6.70 -20.08
CA GLY A 294 -11.84 6.77 -20.20
C GLY A 294 -12.47 5.40 -20.46
N VAL A 295 -11.91 4.63 -21.41
CA VAL A 295 -12.36 3.27 -21.71
C VAL A 295 -12.22 2.35 -20.49
N LYS A 296 -11.06 2.39 -19.83
CA LYS A 296 -10.81 1.63 -18.60
C LYS A 296 -11.81 1.99 -17.50
N THR A 297 -12.16 3.26 -17.39
CA THR A 297 -13.10 3.75 -16.38
C THR A 297 -14.50 3.20 -16.63
N SER A 298 -14.99 3.23 -17.87
CA SER A 298 -16.28 2.61 -18.21
C SER A 298 -16.32 1.12 -17.89
N ILE A 299 -15.26 0.37 -18.22
CA ILE A 299 -15.15 -1.06 -17.87
C ILE A 299 -15.15 -1.25 -16.35
N THR A 300 -14.43 -0.41 -15.62
CA THR A 300 -14.35 -0.49 -14.15
C THR A 300 -15.71 -0.23 -13.51
N LEU A 301 -16.47 0.77 -13.99
CA LEU A 301 -17.83 1.06 -13.52
C LEU A 301 -18.79 -0.10 -13.75
N LEU A 302 -18.71 -0.77 -14.91
CA LEU A 302 -19.52 -1.96 -15.20
C LEU A 302 -19.15 -3.14 -14.29
N GLU A 303 -17.86 -3.36 -14.04
CA GLU A 303 -17.41 -4.43 -13.15
C GLU A 303 -17.86 -4.18 -11.71
N VAL A 304 -17.80 -2.93 -11.24
CA VAL A 304 -18.35 -2.53 -9.94
C VAL A 304 -19.85 -2.83 -9.89
N SER A 305 -20.61 -2.42 -10.91
CA SER A 305 -22.06 -2.67 -11.02
C SER A 305 -22.39 -4.16 -10.94
N LYS A 306 -21.68 -4.97 -11.72
CA LYS A 306 -21.85 -6.41 -11.77
C LYS A 306 -21.55 -7.04 -10.40
N THR A 307 -20.44 -6.66 -9.78
CA THR A 307 -20.04 -7.17 -8.46
C THR A 307 -21.06 -6.80 -7.38
N ILE A 308 -21.66 -5.60 -7.44
CA ILE A 308 -22.73 -5.20 -6.52
C ILE A 308 -23.92 -6.14 -6.64
N VAL A 309 -24.42 -6.39 -7.85
CA VAL A 309 -25.58 -7.28 -8.09
C VAL A 309 -25.26 -8.73 -7.68
N GLU A 310 -24.04 -9.20 -7.94
CA GLU A 310 -23.66 -10.59 -7.70
C GLU A 310 -23.35 -10.89 -6.23
N GLU A 311 -22.62 -10.00 -5.55
CA GLU A 311 -22.00 -10.29 -4.24
C GLU A 311 -22.63 -9.55 -3.05
N VAL A 312 -23.39 -8.47 -3.26
CA VAL A 312 -24.00 -7.69 -2.18
C VAL A 312 -25.46 -8.11 -1.97
N ASP A 313 -25.90 -8.18 -0.71
CA ASP A 313 -27.32 -8.40 -0.40
C ASP A 313 -28.11 -7.13 -0.72
N CYS A 314 -28.89 -7.20 -1.80
CA CYS A 314 -29.66 -6.09 -2.33
C CYS A 314 -31.10 -6.05 -1.80
N THR A 315 -31.52 -6.96 -0.91
CA THR A 315 -32.94 -7.15 -0.58
C THR A 315 -33.59 -5.93 0.07
N TYR A 316 -32.84 -5.19 0.88
CA TYR A 316 -33.31 -4.01 1.63
C TYR A 316 -32.43 -2.78 1.43
N ALA A 317 -31.53 -2.83 0.45
CA ALA A 317 -30.57 -1.76 0.25
C ALA A 317 -31.07 -0.76 -0.78
N ASP A 318 -30.75 0.52 -0.60
CA ASP A 318 -31.03 1.53 -1.61
C ASP A 318 -30.05 1.37 -2.78
N LEU A 319 -30.59 0.90 -3.92
CA LEU A 319 -29.80 0.70 -5.14
C LEU A 319 -29.79 1.95 -6.00
N LYS A 320 -30.69 2.90 -5.77
CA LYS A 320 -30.91 4.01 -6.67
C LYS A 320 -29.67 4.89 -6.78
N ASP A 321 -29.15 5.36 -5.65
CA ASP A 321 -28.04 6.32 -5.63
C ASP A 321 -26.72 5.76 -6.21
N PRO A 322 -26.29 4.52 -5.88
CA PRO A 322 -25.11 3.91 -6.49
C PRO A 322 -25.25 3.77 -8.01
N PHE A 323 -26.36 3.23 -8.50
CA PHE A 323 -26.55 2.97 -9.93
C PHE A 323 -26.81 4.26 -10.73
N PHE A 324 -27.41 5.28 -10.12
CA PHE A 324 -27.49 6.61 -10.71
C PHE A 324 -26.10 7.22 -10.86
N SER A 325 -25.25 7.11 -9.84
CA SER A 325 -23.87 7.59 -9.87
C SER A 325 -23.06 6.90 -10.98
N ILE A 326 -23.23 5.58 -11.14
CA ILE A 326 -22.61 4.79 -12.22
C ILE A 326 -23.12 5.25 -13.59
N THR A 327 -24.44 5.38 -13.75
CA THR A 327 -25.05 5.77 -15.03
C THR A 327 -24.57 7.16 -15.46
N ASN A 328 -24.59 8.12 -14.53
CA ASN A 328 -24.10 9.48 -14.78
C ASN A 328 -22.60 9.46 -15.09
N GLY A 329 -21.81 8.63 -14.38
CA GLY A 329 -20.39 8.47 -14.66
C GLY A 329 -20.09 7.96 -16.08
N LEU A 330 -20.85 6.95 -16.53
CA LEU A 330 -20.76 6.44 -17.91
C LEU A 330 -21.19 7.51 -18.92
N GLU A 331 -22.26 8.26 -18.63
CA GLU A 331 -22.77 9.34 -19.48
C GLU A 331 -21.71 10.42 -19.67
N GLU A 332 -21.09 10.87 -18.59
CA GLU A 332 -20.04 11.88 -18.63
C GLU A 332 -18.82 11.44 -19.46
N ILE A 333 -18.41 10.17 -19.38
CA ILE A 333 -17.31 9.61 -20.18
C ILE A 333 -17.71 9.50 -21.66
N ALA A 334 -18.94 9.05 -21.93
CA ALA A 334 -19.45 8.90 -23.29
C ALA A 334 -19.59 10.27 -23.99
N GLN A 335 -20.12 11.28 -23.28
CA GLN A 335 -20.20 12.66 -23.75
C GLN A 335 -18.81 13.24 -24.02
N ALA A 336 -17.86 13.08 -23.08
CA ALA A 336 -16.49 13.55 -23.27
C ALA A 336 -15.79 12.90 -24.47
N THR A 337 -16.06 11.61 -24.71
CA THR A 337 -15.54 10.87 -25.87
C THR A 337 -16.13 11.39 -27.18
N PHE A 338 -17.46 11.59 -27.23
CA PHE A 338 -18.16 12.10 -28.42
C PHE A 338 -17.76 13.54 -28.77
N LEU A 339 -17.62 14.42 -27.77
CA LEU A 339 -17.23 15.82 -27.99
C LEU A 339 -15.87 15.94 -28.67
N ARG A 340 -14.95 15.01 -28.37
CA ARG A 340 -13.63 14.94 -29.00
C ARG A 340 -13.70 14.34 -30.40
N ASP A 341 -14.41 13.23 -30.55
CA ASP A 341 -14.52 12.52 -31.83
C ASP A 341 -15.99 12.34 -32.22
N LYS A 342 -16.49 13.30 -32.99
CA LYS A 342 -17.88 13.28 -33.51
C LYS A 342 -18.10 12.21 -34.58
N SER A 343 -17.05 11.55 -35.07
CA SER A 343 -17.15 10.47 -36.05
C SER A 343 -17.31 9.08 -35.40
N ILE A 344 -17.19 9.02 -34.06
CA ILE A 344 -17.29 7.75 -33.34
C ILE A 344 -18.67 7.11 -33.55
N ASN A 345 -18.65 5.79 -33.71
CA ASN A 345 -19.89 5.03 -33.82
C ASN A 345 -20.64 5.10 -32.49
N LEU A 346 -21.81 5.75 -32.48
CA LEU A 346 -22.65 5.92 -31.29
C LEU A 346 -23.03 4.58 -30.65
N LYS A 347 -23.08 3.48 -31.41
CA LYS A 347 -23.31 2.14 -30.85
C LYS A 347 -22.25 1.77 -29.80
N ILE A 348 -20.99 2.14 -30.03
CA ILE A 348 -19.89 1.90 -29.08
C ILE A 348 -20.12 2.70 -27.79
N LEU A 349 -20.59 3.94 -27.90
CA LEU A 349 -20.89 4.78 -26.73
C LEU A 349 -22.11 4.28 -25.94
N THR A 350 -23.11 3.70 -26.63
CA THR A 350 -24.30 3.17 -25.98
C THR A 350 -24.10 1.79 -25.34
N GLN A 351 -23.07 1.04 -25.74
CA GLN A 351 -22.88 -0.36 -25.30
C GLN A 351 -22.80 -0.50 -23.76
N PRO A 352 -22.03 0.32 -23.02
CA PRO A 352 -21.98 0.21 -21.56
C PRO A 352 -23.35 0.35 -20.88
N PHE A 353 -24.24 1.19 -21.42
CA PHE A 353 -25.59 1.35 -20.87
C PHE A 353 -26.47 0.13 -21.13
N ARG A 354 -26.29 -0.54 -22.29
CA ARG A 354 -26.98 -1.79 -22.60
C ARG A 354 -26.52 -2.91 -21.66
N ASP A 355 -25.21 -3.02 -21.45
CA ASP A 355 -24.62 -3.98 -20.53
C ASP A 355 -25.09 -3.73 -19.09
N LEU A 356 -25.14 -2.47 -18.65
CA LEU A 356 -25.66 -2.09 -17.34
C LEU A 356 -27.15 -2.43 -17.18
N LYS A 357 -27.96 -2.20 -18.22
CA LYS A 357 -29.40 -2.55 -18.22
C LYS A 357 -29.61 -4.06 -18.10
N GLU A 358 -28.77 -4.86 -18.75
CA GLU A 358 -28.87 -6.33 -18.73
C GLU A 358 -28.70 -6.91 -17.33
N LEU A 359 -27.89 -6.27 -16.46
CA LEU A 359 -27.71 -6.69 -15.07
C LEU A 359 -29.03 -6.72 -14.28
N PHE A 360 -30.01 -5.90 -14.63
CA PHE A 360 -31.31 -5.83 -13.95
C PHE A 360 -32.30 -6.92 -14.37
N ILE A 361 -31.94 -7.78 -15.33
CA ILE A 361 -32.67 -9.02 -15.63
C ILE A 361 -32.41 -10.07 -14.54
N ASN A 362 -31.32 -9.92 -13.77
CA ASN A 362 -30.94 -10.86 -12.72
C ASN A 362 -32.05 -11.01 -11.66
N PRO A 363 -32.50 -12.24 -11.32
CA PRO A 363 -33.56 -12.46 -10.35
C PRO A 363 -33.38 -11.79 -9.00
N LYS A 364 -32.12 -11.56 -8.56
CA LYS A 364 -31.81 -10.87 -7.29
C LYS A 364 -32.32 -9.43 -7.25
N VAL A 365 -32.27 -8.73 -8.38
CA VAL A 365 -32.60 -7.30 -8.47
C VAL A 365 -33.82 -7.04 -9.36
N ALA A 366 -34.24 -8.00 -10.18
CA ALA A 366 -35.38 -7.84 -11.10
C ALA A 366 -36.69 -7.42 -10.41
N HIS A 367 -36.89 -7.81 -9.15
CA HIS A 367 -38.06 -7.48 -8.34
C HIS A 367 -37.79 -6.42 -7.26
N HIS A 368 -36.60 -5.79 -7.27
CA HIS A 368 -36.27 -4.74 -6.33
C HIS A 368 -37.08 -3.46 -6.60
N GLN A 369 -37.45 -2.73 -5.55
CA GLN A 369 -38.30 -1.53 -5.66
C GLN A 369 -37.69 -0.43 -6.55
N ASP A 370 -36.36 -0.31 -6.55
CA ASP A 370 -35.65 0.74 -7.30
C ASP A 370 -35.40 0.37 -8.76
N THR A 371 -35.57 -0.89 -9.15
CA THR A 371 -35.17 -1.39 -10.47
C THR A 371 -35.87 -0.69 -11.61
N GLN A 372 -37.17 -0.42 -11.47
CA GLN A 372 -37.93 0.30 -12.49
C GLN A 372 -37.36 1.71 -12.73
N VAL A 373 -37.01 2.41 -11.64
CA VAL A 373 -36.49 3.78 -11.70
C VAL A 373 -35.08 3.80 -12.28
N ILE A 374 -34.24 2.82 -11.94
CA ILE A 374 -32.89 2.67 -12.50
C ILE A 374 -32.94 2.38 -14.00
N ILE A 375 -33.78 1.43 -14.42
CA ILE A 375 -33.95 1.11 -15.85
C ILE A 375 -34.44 2.33 -16.62
N GLN A 376 -35.40 3.10 -16.09
CA GLN A 376 -35.88 4.33 -16.72
C GLN A 376 -34.76 5.37 -16.90
N ASN A 377 -33.87 5.52 -15.92
CA ASN A 377 -32.72 6.42 -16.05
C ASN A 377 -31.73 5.95 -17.13
N ILE A 378 -31.48 4.65 -17.23
CA ILE A 378 -30.62 4.10 -18.28
C ILE A 378 -31.26 4.27 -19.66
N GLU A 379 -32.57 4.02 -19.78
CA GLU A 379 -33.33 4.22 -21.02
C GLU A 379 -33.37 5.68 -21.46
N ARG A 380 -33.46 6.63 -20.52
CA ARG A 380 -33.33 8.06 -20.81
C ARG A 380 -32.04 8.34 -21.60
N VAL A 381 -30.90 7.89 -21.08
CA VAL A 381 -29.59 8.11 -21.72
C VAL A 381 -29.51 7.43 -23.09
N LEU A 382 -30.00 6.19 -23.21
CA LEU A 382 -30.04 5.49 -24.50
C LEU A 382 -30.87 6.24 -25.55
N ASN A 383 -32.05 6.74 -25.16
CA ASN A 383 -32.93 7.50 -26.04
C ASN A 383 -32.32 8.84 -26.48
N GLU A 384 -31.52 9.49 -25.62
CA GLU A 384 -30.77 10.70 -25.98
C GLU A 384 -29.74 10.42 -27.09
N TYR A 385 -29.02 9.31 -27.02
CA TYR A 385 -28.09 8.89 -28.07
C TYR A 385 -28.78 8.45 -29.36
N ASP A 386 -29.93 7.77 -29.28
CA ASP A 386 -30.73 7.42 -30.47
C ASP A 386 -31.24 8.70 -31.18
N SER A 387 -31.64 9.71 -30.39
CA SER A 387 -32.03 11.03 -30.90
C SER A 387 -30.85 11.76 -31.55
N LEU A 388 -29.67 11.69 -30.94
CA LEU A 388 -28.43 12.24 -31.51
C LEU A 388 -28.06 11.57 -32.83
N GLU A 389 -28.22 10.24 -32.94
CA GLU A 389 -27.96 9.50 -34.18
C GLU A 389 -28.89 9.97 -35.31
N LEU A 390 -30.18 10.19 -35.00
CA LEU A 390 -31.15 10.74 -35.94
C LEU A 390 -30.75 12.15 -36.42
N VAL A 391 -30.32 13.01 -35.49
CA VAL A 391 -29.85 14.36 -35.82
C VAL A 391 -28.61 14.30 -36.71
N MET A 392 -27.62 13.47 -36.37
CA MET A 392 -26.40 13.34 -37.18
C MET A 392 -26.68 12.84 -38.60
N LYS A 393 -27.68 11.96 -38.78
CA LYS A 393 -28.10 11.48 -40.11
C LYS A 393 -28.88 12.53 -40.92
N THR A 394 -29.46 13.52 -40.27
CA THR A 394 -30.30 14.55 -40.91
C THR A 394 -29.55 15.86 -41.18
N ILE A 395 -28.31 16.02 -40.68
CA ILE A 395 -27.44 17.14 -41.02
C ILE A 395 -26.96 16.97 -42.47
N PRO A 396 -27.23 17.92 -43.38
CA PRO A 396 -26.74 17.86 -44.75
C PRO A 396 -25.20 17.91 -44.78
N PRO A 397 -24.54 17.22 -45.73
CA PRO A 397 -23.09 17.28 -45.86
C PRO A 397 -22.65 18.73 -46.05
N ILE A 398 -21.61 19.13 -45.33
CA ILE A 398 -21.02 20.48 -45.43
C ILE A 398 -20.61 20.68 -46.90
N PRO A 399 -21.09 21.73 -47.60
CA PRO A 399 -20.71 21.98 -48.98
C PRO A 399 -19.19 22.09 -49.09
N GLU A 400 -18.59 21.30 -49.99
CA GLU A 400 -17.18 21.46 -50.35
C GLU A 400 -17.00 22.90 -50.86
N VAL A 401 -16.24 23.70 -50.11
CA VAL A 401 -15.83 25.04 -50.57
C VAL A 401 -14.97 24.81 -51.82
N PRO A 402 -15.35 25.34 -53.00
CA PRO A 402 -14.56 25.15 -54.20
C PRO A 402 -13.17 25.73 -53.96
N GLU A 403 -12.13 24.93 -54.18
CA GLU A 403 -10.76 25.44 -54.21
C GLU A 403 -10.72 26.63 -55.17
N GLU A 404 -10.42 27.82 -54.64
CA GLU A 404 -10.06 28.97 -55.46
C GLU A 404 -8.89 28.55 -56.34
N LYS A 405 -9.18 28.35 -57.63
CA LYS A 405 -8.16 28.27 -58.67
C LYS A 405 -7.34 29.55 -58.60
N LYS A 406 -6.18 29.47 -57.94
CA LYS A 406 -5.15 30.49 -58.03
C LYS A 406 -4.75 30.63 -59.49
N SER A 407 -5.18 31.73 -60.11
CA SER A 407 -4.71 32.21 -61.41
C SER A 407 -3.32 32.82 -61.30
#